data_AF-A0A7J0AMS4-F1
#
_entry.id   AF-A0A7J0AMS4-F1
#
_cell.length_a   1.000
_cell.length_b   1.000
_cell.length_c   1.000
_cell.angle_alpha   90.00
_cell.angle_beta   90.00
_cell.angle_gamma   90.00
#
_symmetry.space_group_name_H-M   'P 1'
#
loop_
_entity.id
_entity.type
_entity.pdbx_description
1 polymer ?
#
loop_
_entity_poly.entity_id
_entity_poly.type
_entity_poly.pdbx_seq_one_letter_code
_entity_poly.pdbx_strand_id
1 'polypeptide(L)'
;MRDEAKANEDADKKAKERADKLNHADSVIFQTEKQLNELGDKIPADKKSAIESALERLKEVHKNQLVEDIDSAVKAVTDAFQAASQDIYNAQQAAGAGAQAGPQPGAQSHNNEKDVTDVEFEEVK
;
A
#
# COMPACT_ATOMS: atom_id res chain seq x y z
N MET A 1 45.15 14.22 -7.00
CA MET A 1 45.03 12.74 -6.92
C MET A 1 44.14 12.25 -5.79
N ARG A 2 44.42 12.47 -4.49
CA ARG A 2 43.52 11.97 -3.42
C ARG A 2 42.13 12.63 -3.42
N ASP A 3 42.05 13.92 -3.73
CA ASP A 3 40.77 14.64 -3.76
C ASP A 3 39.95 14.33 -5.02
N GLU A 4 40.62 14.06 -6.14
CA GLU A 4 39.97 13.60 -7.38
C GLU A 4 39.38 12.19 -7.23
N ALA A 5 40.08 11.29 -6.53
CA ALA A 5 39.58 9.94 -6.28
C ALA A 5 38.31 9.94 -5.40
N LYS A 6 38.26 10.77 -4.35
CA LYS A 6 37.08 10.92 -3.48
C LYS A 6 35.89 11.55 -4.20
N ALA A 7 36.12 12.57 -5.02
CA ALA A 7 35.05 13.22 -5.78
C ALA A 7 34.38 12.26 -6.78
N ASN A 8 35.16 11.38 -7.42
CA ASN A 8 34.62 10.33 -8.29
C ASN A 8 33.84 9.28 -7.49
N GLU A 9 34.36 8.85 -6.34
CA GLU A 9 33.67 7.89 -5.46
C GLU A 9 32.28 8.39 -5.02
N ASP A 10 32.17 9.66 -4.62
CA ASP A 10 30.89 10.26 -4.22
C ASP A 10 29.94 10.46 -5.40
N ALA A 11 30.45 10.79 -6.58
CA ALA A 11 29.64 10.91 -7.80
C ALA A 11 29.07 9.55 -8.22
N ASP A 12 29.88 8.50 -8.19
CA ASP A 12 29.47 7.13 -8.54
C ASP A 12 28.42 6.60 -7.56
N LYS A 13 28.59 6.86 -6.26
CA LYS A 13 27.60 6.49 -5.24
C LYS A 13 26.26 7.17 -5.49
N LYS A 14 26.25 8.47 -5.77
CA LYS A 14 25.02 9.23 -6.07
C LYS A 14 24.35 8.74 -7.36
N ALA A 15 25.13 8.44 -8.39
CA ALA A 15 24.61 7.88 -9.63
C ALA A 15 23.95 6.51 -9.41
N LYS A 16 24.58 5.65 -8.61
CA LYS A 16 24.02 4.35 -8.23
C LYS A 16 22.73 4.50 -7.43
N GLU A 17 22.72 5.32 -6.37
CA GLU A 17 21.51 5.53 -5.55
C GLU A 17 20.34 6.04 -6.38
N ARG A 18 20.61 6.98 -7.30
CA ARG A 18 19.61 7.47 -8.25
C ARG A 18 19.04 6.36 -9.12
N ALA A 19 19.90 5.51 -9.69
CA ALA A 19 19.46 4.40 -10.52
C ALA A 19 18.63 3.39 -9.72
N ASP A 20 19.08 3.05 -8.50
CA ASP A 20 18.37 2.12 -7.60
C ASP A 20 16.97 2.64 -7.25
N LYS A 21 16.83 3.94 -6.94
CA LYS A 21 15.52 4.57 -6.66
C LYS A 21 14.60 4.57 -7.87
N LEU A 22 15.11 4.88 -9.07
CA LEU A 22 14.31 4.85 -10.29
C LEU A 22 13.83 3.43 -10.62
N ASN A 23 14.73 2.45 -10.56
CA ASN A 23 14.38 1.04 -10.79
C ASN A 23 13.37 0.52 -9.77
N HIS A 24 13.48 0.96 -8.51
CA HIS A 24 12.49 0.62 -7.48
C HIS A 24 11.12 1.22 -7.81
N ALA A 25 11.06 2.50 -8.17
CA ALA A 25 9.83 3.18 -8.57
C ALA A 25 9.15 2.49 -9.76
N ASP A 26 9.91 2.12 -10.79
CA ASP A 26 9.41 1.40 -11.96
C ASP A 26 8.81 0.03 -11.57
N SER A 27 9.52 -0.73 -10.72
CA SER A 27 9.02 -2.00 -10.22
C SER A 27 7.69 -1.84 -9.46
N VAL A 28 7.58 -0.81 -8.63
CA VAL A 28 6.34 -0.51 -7.90
C VAL A 28 5.22 -0.12 -8.87
N ILE A 29 5.48 0.74 -9.84
CA ILE A 29 4.50 1.13 -10.88
C ILE A 29 3.94 -0.11 -11.56
N PHE A 30 4.82 -0.98 -12.08
CA PHE A 30 4.41 -2.20 -12.79
C PHE A 30 3.59 -3.15 -11.90
N GLN A 31 4.03 -3.37 -10.66
CA GLN A 31 3.33 -4.25 -9.73
C GLN A 31 1.93 -3.72 -9.38
N THR A 32 1.81 -2.41 -9.14
CA THR A 32 0.51 -1.78 -8.84
C THR A 32 -0.44 -1.83 -10.03
N GLU A 33 0.04 -1.55 -11.26
CA GLU A 33 -0.78 -1.67 -12.47
C GLU A 33 -1.30 -3.10 -12.65
N LYS A 34 -0.42 -4.09 -12.45
CA LYS A 34 -0.79 -5.49 -12.50
C LYS A 34 -1.86 -5.82 -11.46
N GLN A 35 -1.68 -5.40 -10.21
CA GLN A 35 -2.63 -5.65 -9.13
C GLN A 35 -3.99 -4.98 -9.37
N LEU A 36 -4.00 -3.74 -9.87
CA LEU A 36 -5.24 -3.04 -10.25
C LEU A 36 -6.01 -3.81 -11.33
N ASN A 37 -5.30 -4.40 -12.30
CA ASN A 37 -5.90 -5.22 -13.34
C ASN A 37 -6.42 -6.56 -12.80
N GLU A 38 -5.64 -7.25 -11.96
CA GLU A 38 -6.00 -8.56 -11.39
C GLU A 38 -7.16 -8.47 -10.38
N LEU A 39 -7.20 -7.43 -9.56
CA LEU A 39 -8.24 -7.23 -8.57
C LEU A 39 -9.47 -6.56 -9.18
N GLY A 40 -9.30 -5.66 -10.15
CA GLY A 40 -10.37 -5.06 -10.93
C GLY A 40 -11.54 -4.57 -10.06
N ASP A 41 -12.71 -5.19 -10.25
CA ASP A 41 -13.96 -4.83 -9.58
C ASP A 41 -14.03 -5.26 -8.09
N LYS A 42 -13.04 -6.00 -7.59
CA LYS A 42 -12.93 -6.34 -6.17
C LYS A 42 -12.48 -5.14 -5.33
N ILE A 43 -11.83 -4.16 -5.96
CA ILE A 43 -11.39 -2.94 -5.27
C ILE A 43 -12.57 -1.96 -5.21
N PRO A 44 -12.95 -1.44 -4.02
CA PRO A 44 -13.93 -0.37 -3.92
C PRO A 44 -13.55 0.84 -4.78
N ALA A 45 -14.53 1.50 -5.41
CA ALA A 45 -14.28 2.55 -6.40
C ALA A 45 -13.50 3.75 -5.82
N ASP A 46 -13.79 4.14 -4.58
CA ASP A 46 -13.07 5.19 -3.85
C ASP A 46 -11.60 4.82 -3.61
N LYS A 47 -11.34 3.56 -3.23
CA LYS A 47 -9.98 3.04 -3.02
C LYS A 47 -9.21 2.91 -4.33
N LYS A 48 -9.86 2.43 -5.38
CA LYS A 48 -9.28 2.33 -6.73
C LYS A 48 -8.83 3.70 -7.22
N SER A 49 -9.69 4.72 -7.10
CA SER A 49 -9.36 6.09 -7.49
C SER A 49 -8.17 6.66 -6.69
N ALA A 50 -8.09 6.36 -5.38
CA ALA A 50 -6.96 6.78 -4.55
C ALA A 50 -5.64 6.11 -4.99
N ILE A 51 -5.66 4.81 -5.32
CA ILE A 51 -4.48 4.10 -5.83
C ILE A 51 -4.06 4.66 -7.19
N GLU A 52 -5.01 4.86 -8.12
CA GLU A 52 -4.74 5.41 -9.45
C GLU A 52 -4.10 6.80 -9.36
N SER A 53 -4.62 7.68 -8.49
CA SER A 53 -4.06 9.02 -8.28
C SER A 53 -2.63 8.98 -7.71
N ALA A 54 -2.37 8.10 -6.74
CA ALA A 54 -1.03 7.92 -6.16
C ALA A 54 -0.05 7.33 -7.20
N LEU A 55 -0.52 6.39 -8.01
CA LEU A 55 0.24 5.76 -9.08
C LEU A 55 0.60 6.76 -10.20
N GLU A 56 -0.33 7.63 -10.59
CA GLU A 56 -0.06 8.72 -11.53
C GLU A 56 1.03 9.66 -11.01
N ARG A 57 0.95 10.06 -9.74
CA ARG A 57 2.01 10.86 -9.10
C ARG A 57 3.37 10.15 -9.15
N LEU A 58 3.43 8.85 -8.82
CA LEU A 58 4.69 8.09 -8.87
C LEU A 58 5.23 8.02 -10.30
N LYS A 59 4.37 7.83 -11.31
CA LYS A 59 4.77 7.86 -12.73
C LYS A 59 5.34 9.22 -13.14
N GLU A 60 4.74 10.32 -12.71
CA GLU A 60 5.26 11.67 -12.99
C GLU A 60 6.61 11.92 -12.32
N VAL A 61 6.74 11.57 -11.04
CA VAL A 61 7.99 11.66 -10.28
C VAL A 61 9.10 10.84 -10.94
N HIS A 62 8.81 9.59 -11.33
CA HIS A 62 9.73 8.70 -12.02
C HIS A 62 10.13 9.25 -13.40
N LYS A 63 9.15 9.68 -14.20
CA LYS A 63 9.38 10.24 -15.55
C LYS A 63 10.25 11.49 -15.52
N ASN A 64 10.03 12.36 -14.54
CA ASN A 64 10.81 13.59 -14.35
C ASN A 64 12.10 13.34 -13.55
N GLN A 65 12.36 12.10 -13.14
CA GLN A 65 13.54 11.70 -12.37
C GLN A 65 13.75 12.53 -11.10
N LEU A 66 12.65 12.87 -10.41
CA LEU A 66 12.65 13.63 -9.16
C LEU A 66 13.02 12.71 -7.99
N VAL A 67 14.31 12.39 -7.87
CA VAL A 67 14.85 11.35 -6.96
C VAL A 67 14.46 11.60 -5.49
N GLU A 68 14.38 12.86 -5.08
CA GLU A 68 13.98 13.27 -3.74
C GLU A 68 12.51 12.97 -3.42
N ASP A 69 11.65 12.90 -4.44
CA ASP A 69 10.22 12.67 -4.28
C ASP A 69 9.84 11.19 -4.41
N ILE A 70 10.71 10.34 -4.99
CA ILE A 70 10.43 8.92 -5.26
C ILE A 70 9.95 8.18 -4.02
N ASP A 71 10.69 8.29 -2.91
CA ASP A 71 10.39 7.54 -1.68
C ASP A 71 9.00 7.92 -1.13
N SER A 72 8.66 9.21 -1.19
CA SER A 72 7.34 9.69 -0.76
C SER A 72 6.20 9.20 -1.66
N ALA A 73 6.43 9.18 -2.98
CA ALA A 73 5.45 8.73 -3.96
C ALA A 73 5.24 7.21 -3.89
N VAL A 74 6.31 6.42 -3.72
CA VAL A 74 6.23 4.98 -3.48
C VAL A 74 5.44 4.66 -2.20
N LYS A 75 5.69 5.41 -1.12
CA LYS A 75 4.94 5.27 0.13
C LYS A 75 3.45 5.54 -0.08
N ALA A 76 3.11 6.61 -0.80
CA ALA A 76 1.71 6.95 -1.09
C ALA A 76 0.98 5.82 -1.85
N VAL A 77 1.63 5.21 -2.85
CA VAL A 77 1.08 4.05 -3.58
C VAL A 77 0.88 2.86 -2.64
N THR A 78 1.88 2.56 -1.81
CA THR A 78 1.84 1.42 -0.88
C THR A 78 0.75 1.59 0.18
N ASP A 79 0.64 2.77 0.78
CA ASP A 79 -0.37 3.10 1.79
C ASP A 79 -1.79 2.99 1.19
N ALA A 80 -2.00 3.54 -0.02
CA ALA A 80 -3.29 3.45 -0.71
C ALA A 80 -3.69 2.00 -1.02
N PHE A 81 -2.73 1.19 -1.47
CA PHE A 81 -2.97 -0.22 -1.78
C PHE A 81 -3.21 -1.06 -0.52
N GLN A 82 -2.50 -0.77 0.58
CA GLN A 82 -2.71 -1.46 1.85
C GLN A 82 -4.09 -1.15 2.43
N ALA A 83 -4.54 0.11 2.36
CA ALA A 83 -5.88 0.49 2.76
C ALA A 83 -6.96 -0.24 1.93
N ALA A 84 -6.76 -0.35 0.61
CA ALA A 84 -7.66 -1.10 -0.25
C ALA A 84 -7.66 -2.60 0.05
N SER A 85 -6.49 -3.19 0.31
CA SER A 85 -6.34 -4.62 0.61
C SER A 85 -7.10 -5.00 1.88
N GLN A 86 -7.04 -4.16 2.92
CA GLN A 86 -7.78 -4.39 4.17
C GLN A 86 -9.29 -4.47 3.92
N ASP A 87 -9.84 -3.58 3.09
CA ASP A 87 -11.26 -3.58 2.76
C ASP A 87 -11.68 -4.80 1.94
N ILE A 88 -10.83 -5.24 1.00
CA ILE A 88 -11.06 -6.48 0.23
C ILE A 88 -11.11 -7.69 1.16
N TYR A 89 -10.15 -7.83 2.08
CA TYR A 89 -10.13 -8.92 3.05
C TYR A 89 -11.37 -8.89 3.96
N ASN A 90 -11.76 -7.71 4.44
CA ASN A 90 -12.95 -7.53 5.28
C ASN A 90 -14.24 -7.91 4.52
N ALA A 91 -14.37 -7.46 3.26
CA ALA A 91 -15.51 -7.80 2.40
C ALA A 91 -15.56 -9.31 2.12
N GLN A 92 -14.41 -9.95 1.93
CA GLN A 92 -14.32 -11.38 1.67
C GLN A 92 -14.69 -12.24 2.90
N GLN A 93 -14.33 -11.80 4.11
CA GLN A 93 -14.79 -12.44 5.35
C GLN A 93 -16.29 -12.27 5.57
N ALA A 94 -16.83 -11.07 5.33
CA ALA A 94 -18.27 -10.82 5.42
C ALA A 94 -19.08 -11.66 4.41
N ALA A 95 -18.56 -11.83 3.18
CA ALA A 95 -19.18 -12.67 2.17
C ALA A 95 -19.06 -14.18 2.46
N GLY A 96 -18.00 -14.61 3.16
CA GLY A 96 -17.80 -16.00 3.61
C GLY A 96 -18.69 -16.42 4.78
N ALA A 97 -19.18 -15.47 5.59
CA ALA A 97 -20.12 -15.73 6.68
C ALA A 97 -21.58 -15.95 6.21
N GLY A 98 -21.87 -15.81 4.91
CA GLY A 98 -23.21 -15.94 4.34
C GLY A 98 -23.56 -17.31 3.74
N ALA A 99 -22.66 -18.30 3.77
CA ALA A 99 -22.85 -19.59 3.07
C ALA A 99 -23.07 -20.82 3.99
N GLN A 100 -23.54 -20.62 5.22
CA GLN A 100 -23.97 -21.74 6.07
C GLN A 100 -25.06 -21.33 7.08
N ALA A 101 -26.30 -21.20 6.61
CA ALA A 101 -27.49 -21.17 7.48
C ALA A 101 -28.70 -21.81 6.77
N GLY A 102 -28.63 -23.12 6.54
CA GLY A 102 -29.81 -23.97 6.45
C GLY A 102 -30.17 -24.49 7.85
N PRO A 103 -31.45 -24.59 8.23
CA PRO A 103 -31.86 -24.61 9.63
C PRO A 103 -31.71 -25.99 10.27
N GLN A 104 -31.06 -26.06 11.44
CA GLN A 104 -31.47 -27.01 12.47
C GLN A 104 -31.16 -26.49 13.88
N PRO A 105 -32.08 -26.70 14.84
CA PRO A 105 -32.01 -26.12 16.18
C PRO A 105 -31.30 -27.05 17.16
N GLY A 106 -30.64 -26.46 18.14
CA GLY A 106 -30.34 -27.10 19.43
C GLY A 106 -28.85 -27.31 19.71
N ALA A 107 -28.30 -26.46 20.57
CA ALA A 107 -27.77 -26.84 21.89
C ALA A 107 -26.57 -25.95 22.30
N GLN A 108 -26.88 -25.03 23.20
CA GLN A 108 -26.17 -24.82 24.45
C GLN A 108 -24.70 -24.33 24.42
N SER A 109 -24.57 -23.02 24.60
CA SER A 109 -23.76 -22.33 25.63
C SER A 109 -22.32 -22.83 25.88
N HIS A 110 -21.35 -21.96 25.59
CA HIS A 110 -20.30 -21.61 26.53
C HIS A 110 -19.78 -20.19 26.27
N ASN A 111 -19.82 -19.38 27.33
CA ASN A 111 -19.18 -18.08 27.49
C ASN A 111 -17.74 -18.08 26.97
N ASN A 112 -17.36 -17.02 26.24
CA ASN A 112 -16.31 -16.15 26.77
C ASN A 112 -16.42 -14.75 26.18
N GLU A 113 -16.69 -13.80 27.07
CA GLU A 113 -16.54 -12.37 26.88
C GLU A 113 -15.11 -12.04 26.41
N LYS A 114 -14.99 -11.13 25.44
CA LYS A 114 -14.22 -9.88 25.60
C LYS A 114 -14.40 -8.98 24.39
N ASP A 115 -15.33 -8.06 24.61
CA ASP A 115 -15.31 -6.68 24.15
C ASP A 115 -13.87 -6.13 24.12
N VAL A 116 -13.42 -5.67 22.96
CA VAL A 116 -12.30 -4.72 22.85
C VAL A 116 -12.72 -3.70 21.80
N THR A 117 -13.71 -2.89 22.17
CA THR A 117 -13.74 -1.50 21.75
C THR A 117 -12.98 -0.72 22.80
N ASP A 118 -11.82 -0.16 22.46
CA ASP A 118 -11.30 0.95 23.23
C ASP A 118 -10.73 2.02 22.29
N VAL A 119 -11.34 3.18 22.44
CA VAL A 119 -11.12 4.43 21.73
C VAL A 119 -10.38 5.28 22.73
N GLU A 120 -9.12 5.65 22.46
CA GLU A 120 -8.46 6.68 23.25
C GLU A 120 -8.20 7.90 22.37
N PHE A 121 -9.22 8.76 22.33
CA PHE A 121 -9.08 10.20 22.14
C PHE A 121 -8.58 10.76 23.48
N GLU A 122 -7.43 11.44 23.49
CA GLU A 122 -7.15 12.42 24.54
C GLU A 122 -6.49 13.66 23.94
N GLU A 123 -7.29 14.72 23.88
CA GLU A 123 -6.89 16.10 23.66
C GLU A 123 -6.72 16.76 25.03
N VAL A 124 -5.48 17.07 25.43
CA VAL A 124 -5.14 18.14 26.40
C VAL A 124 -3.64 18.41 26.19
N LYS A 125 -3.10 19.61 25.95
CA LYS A 125 -3.47 20.98 26.30
C LYS A 125 -2.68 21.96 25.44
#